data_AF-A0A0L0W608-F1
#
_entry.id   AF-A0A0L0W608-F1
#
_cell.length_a   1.000
_cell.length_b   1.000
_cell.length_c   1.000
_cell.angle_alpha   90.00
_cell.angle_beta   90.00
_cell.angle_gamma   90.00
#
_symmetry.space_group_name_H-M   'P 1'
#
loop_
_entity.id
_entity.type
_entity.pdbx_description
1 polymer ?
#
loop_
_entity_poly.entity_id
_entity_poly.type
_entity_poly.pdbx_seq_one_letter_code
_entity_poly.pdbx_strand_id
1 'polypeptide(L)'
;DGVIIESASLMIEEAALTGESVPVEKDIRIPEGEDIPLGDRKNYVFTSSLVTNGRGKVIVTETGMNSEIGKIASMLQNQEEIKTPLQEKLDELGKLLGMGALGICGVMFIIGYLQGRPVLEMFMSAISLAVAAIPEGLPAIVTIVLSIGVQRMISKNAIVRKLPAVETLGTSSVICSDKTGTLTQNKMTVT
;
A
#
# COMPACT_ATOMS: atom_id res chain seq x y z
N ASP A 1 -20.65 14.80 -5.04
CA ASP A 1 -21.42 14.03 -6.04
C ASP A 1 -22.86 14.48 -6.03
N GLY A 2 -23.61 14.22 -7.09
CA GLY A 2 -24.99 14.67 -7.15
C GLY A 2 -25.79 14.16 -8.34
N VAL A 3 -27.10 14.27 -8.20
CA VAL A 3 -28.08 13.90 -9.22
C VAL A 3 -28.32 15.09 -10.15
N ILE A 4 -28.30 14.83 -11.45
CA ILE A 4 -28.53 15.84 -12.49
C ILE A 4 -30.02 16.12 -12.59
N ILE A 5 -30.38 17.41 -12.59
CA ILE A 5 -31.76 17.88 -12.75
C ILE A 5 -31.97 18.71 -14.02
N GLU A 6 -30.89 19.20 -14.63
CA GLU A 6 -30.90 19.87 -15.93
C GLU A 6 -29.64 19.45 -16.68
N SER A 7 -29.76 19.06 -17.95
CA SER A 7 -28.63 18.73 -18.82
C SER A 7 -28.85 19.30 -20.21
N ALA A 8 -27.83 19.92 -20.77
CA ALA A 8 -27.80 20.39 -22.16
C ALA A 8 -26.43 20.07 -22.76
N SER A 9 -26.38 19.02 -23.59
CA SER A 9 -25.16 18.48 -24.22
C SER A 9 -24.02 18.24 -23.21
N LEU A 10 -24.37 17.84 -21.98
CA LEU A 10 -23.43 17.70 -20.89
C LEU A 10 -22.57 16.46 -21.12
N MET A 11 -21.29 16.68 -21.35
CA MET A 11 -20.27 15.62 -21.48
C MET A 11 -19.30 15.73 -20.31
N ILE A 12 -19.06 14.63 -19.62
CA ILE A 12 -18.18 14.60 -18.45
C ILE A 12 -17.13 13.50 -18.62
N GLU A 13 -15.87 13.85 -18.39
CA GLU A 13 -14.77 12.90 -18.32
C GLU A 13 -14.66 12.34 -16.89
N GLU A 14 -14.79 11.01 -16.78
CA GLU A 14 -14.86 10.28 -15.50
C GLU A 14 -13.70 9.29 -15.33
N ALA A 15 -12.58 9.56 -16.01
CA ALA A 15 -11.40 8.68 -16.03
C ALA A 15 -10.82 8.43 -14.62
N ALA A 16 -10.89 9.42 -13.73
CA ALA A 16 -10.42 9.29 -12.35
C ALA A 16 -11.17 8.22 -11.54
N LEU A 17 -12.41 7.89 -11.92
CA LEU A 17 -13.25 6.91 -11.23
C LEU A 17 -13.40 5.60 -12.01
N THR A 18 -13.44 5.68 -13.35
CA THR A 18 -13.75 4.53 -14.23
C THR A 18 -12.54 3.97 -14.96
N GLY A 19 -11.44 4.71 -15.03
CA GLY A 19 -10.25 4.34 -15.82
C GLY A 19 -10.42 4.50 -17.34
N GLU A 20 -11.59 4.92 -17.81
CA GLU A 20 -11.88 5.13 -19.23
C GLU A 20 -11.81 6.63 -19.57
N SER A 21 -11.03 6.98 -20.59
CA SER A 21 -10.77 8.38 -20.98
C SER A 21 -11.81 8.97 -21.95
N VAL A 22 -12.83 8.21 -22.33
CA VAL A 22 -13.88 8.69 -23.24
C VAL A 22 -14.93 9.47 -22.44
N PRO A 23 -15.21 10.74 -22.75
CA PRO A 23 -16.26 11.50 -22.07
C PRO A 23 -17.64 10.84 -22.22
N VAL A 24 -18.38 10.79 -21.13
CA VAL A 24 -19.70 10.19 -21.04
C VAL A 24 -20.77 11.27 -21.16
N GLU A 25 -21.74 11.05 -22.04
CA GLU A 25 -22.93 11.90 -22.14
C GLU A 25 -23.85 11.68 -20.94
N LYS A 26 -24.22 12.78 -20.30
CA LYS A 26 -25.02 12.79 -19.07
C LYS A 26 -26.44 13.29 -19.33
N ASP A 27 -27.40 12.64 -18.69
CA ASP A 27 -28.83 12.90 -18.88
C ASP A 27 -29.62 12.67 -17.58
N ILE A 28 -30.80 13.28 -17.44
CA ILE A 28 -31.64 13.20 -16.24
C ILE A 28 -32.36 11.85 -16.06
N ARG A 29 -32.27 10.95 -17.05
CA ARG A 29 -32.96 9.65 -17.04
C ARG A 29 -32.45 8.76 -15.93
N ILE A 30 -33.36 8.33 -15.05
CA ILE A 30 -33.04 7.40 -13.98
C ILE A 30 -32.72 6.04 -14.61
N PRO A 31 -31.51 5.48 -14.37
CA PRO A 31 -31.16 4.17 -14.88
C PRO A 31 -32.04 3.08 -14.26
N GLU A 32 -32.43 2.09 -15.07
CA GLU A 32 -33.27 0.97 -14.66
C GLU A 32 -32.41 -0.20 -14.12
N GLY A 33 -32.77 -0.73 -12.95
CA GLY A 33 -32.08 -1.86 -12.31
C GLY A 33 -31.74 -1.59 -10.85
N GLU A 34 -31.49 -2.66 -10.08
CA GLU A 34 -31.15 -2.56 -8.65
C GLU A 34 -29.65 -2.38 -8.40
N ASP A 35 -28.78 -2.78 -9.33
CA ASP A 35 -27.33 -2.71 -9.18
C ASP A 35 -26.66 -2.21 -10.46
N ILE A 36 -26.68 -0.88 -10.63
CA ILE A 36 -26.11 -0.21 -11.80
C ILE A 36 -24.66 0.19 -11.49
N PRO A 37 -23.68 -0.26 -12.29
CA PRO A 37 -22.28 0.13 -12.16
C PRO A 37 -22.09 1.65 -12.17
N LEU A 38 -21.08 2.15 -11.47
CA LEU A 38 -20.84 3.59 -11.34
C LEU A 38 -20.75 4.31 -12.70
N GLY A 39 -20.07 3.71 -13.68
CA GLY A 39 -19.92 4.28 -15.03
C GLY A 39 -21.23 4.36 -15.84
N ASP A 40 -22.23 3.54 -15.49
CA ASP A 40 -23.52 3.50 -16.18
C ASP A 40 -24.55 4.48 -15.59
N ARG A 41 -24.24 5.12 -14.45
CA ARG A 41 -25.09 6.11 -13.77
C ARG A 41 -25.04 7.47 -14.49
N LYS A 42 -25.66 7.55 -15.67
CA LYS A 42 -25.65 8.75 -16.53
C LYS A 42 -26.40 9.96 -15.94
N ASN A 43 -27.27 9.75 -14.97
CA ASN A 43 -27.99 10.81 -14.22
C ASN A 43 -27.24 11.33 -13.00
N TYR A 44 -25.99 10.92 -12.84
CA TYR A 44 -25.19 11.25 -11.69
C TYR A 44 -23.85 11.85 -12.12
N VAL A 45 -23.35 12.79 -11.33
CA VAL A 45 -22.01 13.35 -11.48
C VAL A 45 -21.18 13.02 -10.26
N PHE A 46 -19.93 12.67 -10.50
CA PHE A 46 -18.97 12.35 -9.46
C PHE A 46 -18.01 13.52 -9.25
N THR A 47 -17.53 13.68 -8.02
CA THR A 47 -16.46 14.63 -7.70
C THR A 47 -15.18 14.29 -8.47
N SER A 48 -14.28 15.27 -8.66
CA SER A 48 -13.05 15.17 -9.49
C SER A 48 -13.26 14.70 -10.94
N SER A 49 -14.47 14.83 -11.47
CA SER A 49 -14.74 14.69 -12.91
C SER A 49 -14.64 16.06 -13.60
N LEU A 50 -14.39 16.05 -14.91
CA LEU A 50 -14.24 17.28 -15.70
C LEU A 50 -15.39 17.42 -16.69
N VAL A 51 -16.08 18.56 -16.68
CA VAL A 51 -17.04 18.90 -17.73
C VAL A 51 -16.27 19.26 -18.99
N THR A 52 -16.42 18.46 -20.04
CA THR A 52 -15.73 18.65 -21.34
C THR A 52 -16.60 19.43 -22.33
N ASN A 53 -17.92 19.35 -22.20
CA ASN A 53 -18.86 20.09 -23.04
C ASN A 53 -20.21 20.29 -22.34
N GLY A 54 -20.96 21.29 -22.79
CA GLY A 54 -22.32 21.54 -22.37
C GLY A 54 -22.45 22.18 -20.99
N ARG A 55 -23.65 22.07 -20.42
CA ARG A 55 -23.98 22.58 -19.08
C ARG A 55 -25.04 21.72 -18.42
N GLY A 56 -25.10 21.80 -17.10
CA GLY A 56 -26.18 21.18 -16.33
C GLY A 56 -26.34 21.78 -14.94
N LYS A 57 -27.41 21.39 -14.26
CA LYS A 57 -27.64 21.67 -12.84
C LYS A 57 -27.76 20.36 -12.09
N VAL A 58 -27.21 20.37 -10.89
CA VAL A 58 -27.03 19.16 -10.08
C VAL A 58 -27.50 19.46 -8.65
N ILE A 59 -28.26 18.53 -8.09
CA ILE A 59 -28.54 18.47 -6.65
C ILE A 59 -27.42 17.67 -6.01
N VAL A 60 -26.67 18.31 -5.11
CA VAL A 60 -25.61 17.66 -4.34
C VAL A 60 -26.25 16.67 -3.37
N THR A 61 -25.90 15.39 -3.50
CA THR A 61 -26.34 14.31 -2.60
C THR A 61 -25.24 13.93 -1.62
N GLU A 62 -23.98 13.95 -2.05
CA GLU A 62 -22.84 13.54 -1.25
C GLU A 62 -21.70 14.56 -1.29
N THR A 63 -21.05 14.76 -0.16
CA THR A 63 -19.91 15.69 0.01
C THR A 63 -18.78 15.07 0.81
N GLY A 64 -17.57 15.59 0.64
CA GLY A 64 -16.40 15.14 1.40
C GLY A 64 -16.14 13.63 1.26
N MET A 65 -15.88 12.97 2.39
CA MET A 65 -15.57 11.53 2.44
C MET A 65 -16.76 10.63 2.09
N ASN A 66 -17.99 11.17 2.01
CA ASN A 66 -19.16 10.39 1.60
C ASN A 66 -19.32 10.31 0.06
N SER A 67 -18.59 11.12 -0.69
CA SER A 67 -18.52 10.99 -2.16
C SER A 67 -17.84 9.67 -2.59
N GLU A 68 -18.05 9.22 -3.82
CA GLU A 68 -17.42 7.98 -4.31
C GLU A 68 -15.88 8.04 -4.27
N ILE A 69 -15.29 9.17 -4.66
CA ILE A 69 -13.84 9.38 -4.50
C ILE A 69 -13.44 9.47 -3.03
N GLY A 70 -14.29 10.05 -2.18
CA GLY A 70 -14.08 10.08 -0.73
C GLY A 70 -14.02 8.68 -0.12
N LYS A 71 -14.91 7.77 -0.54
CA LYS A 71 -14.91 6.37 -0.14
C LYS A 71 -13.62 5.67 -0.58
N ILE A 72 -13.16 5.89 -1.81
CA ILE A 72 -11.88 5.37 -2.30
C ILE A 72 -10.72 5.91 -1.45
N ALA A 73 -10.70 7.21 -1.17
CA ALA A 73 -9.67 7.82 -0.32
C ALA A 73 -9.64 7.21 1.08
N SER A 74 -10.80 6.93 1.68
CA SER A 74 -10.89 6.24 2.97
C SER A 74 -10.36 4.81 2.90
N MET A 75 -10.68 4.06 1.84
CA MET A 75 -10.13 2.71 1.63
C MET A 75 -8.60 2.72 1.52
N LEU A 76 -8.03 3.73 0.85
CA LEU A 76 -6.57 3.88 0.72
C LEU A 76 -5.89 4.27 2.03
N GLN A 77 -6.55 5.09 2.87
CA GLN A 77 -6.00 5.51 4.16
C GLN A 77 -6.05 4.41 5.22
N ASN A 78 -7.06 3.55 5.17
CA ASN A 78 -7.26 2.46 6.14
C ASN A 78 -6.42 1.22 5.86
N GLN A 79 -5.48 1.28 4.91
CA GLN A 79 -4.62 0.14 4.59
C GLN A 79 -3.43 0.09 5.55
N GLU A 80 -3.37 -0.96 6.37
CA GLU A 80 -2.23 -1.21 7.26
C GLU A 80 -0.94 -1.43 6.46
N GLU A 81 0.19 -0.95 6.98
CA GLU A 81 1.49 -1.25 6.36
C GLU A 81 1.81 -2.74 6.55
N ILE A 82 1.70 -3.49 5.46
CA ILE A 82 2.07 -4.91 5.41
C ILE A 82 3.59 -5.02 5.43
N LYS A 83 4.14 -5.82 6.35
CA LYS A 83 5.57 -6.14 6.40
C LYS A 83 5.99 -6.94 5.17
N THR A 84 7.22 -6.73 4.70
CA THR A 84 7.73 -7.55 3.60
C THR A 84 8.18 -8.94 4.08
N PRO A 85 8.21 -9.95 3.21
CA PRO A 85 8.66 -11.31 3.58
C PRO A 85 10.04 -11.34 4.28
N LEU A 86 10.99 -10.52 3.84
CA LEU A 86 12.31 -10.39 4.46
C LEU A 86 12.19 -9.77 5.85
N GLN A 87 11.37 -8.72 6.03
CA GLN A 87 11.14 -8.14 7.34
C GLN A 87 10.55 -9.18 8.31
N GLU A 88 9.60 -9.99 7.86
CA GLU A 88 9.05 -11.09 8.67
C GLU A 88 10.12 -12.11 9.04
N LYS A 89 10.97 -12.52 8.07
CA LYS A 89 12.06 -13.46 8.32
C LYS A 89 13.13 -12.91 9.26
N LEU A 90 13.43 -11.61 9.16
CA LEU A 90 14.36 -10.94 10.06
C LEU A 90 13.81 -10.85 11.49
N ASP A 91 12.50 -10.57 11.63
CA ASP A 91 11.83 -10.57 12.93
C ASP A 91 11.79 -11.98 13.55
N GLU A 92 11.52 -13.02 12.76
CA GLU A 92 11.58 -14.42 13.20
C GLU A 92 12.99 -14.80 13.66
N LEU A 93 14.01 -14.44 12.88
CA LEU A 93 15.40 -14.70 13.21
C LEU A 93 15.81 -13.97 14.50
N GLY A 94 15.45 -12.70 14.63
CA GLY A 94 15.69 -11.90 15.84
C GLY A 94 15.03 -12.50 17.08
N LYS A 95 13.78 -12.96 16.97
CA LYS A 95 13.07 -13.66 18.05
C LYS A 95 13.75 -14.98 18.42
N LEU A 96 14.17 -15.76 17.43
CA LEU A 96 14.83 -17.05 17.64
C LEU A 96 16.18 -16.88 18.36
N LEU A 97 17.01 -15.93 17.90
CA LEU A 97 18.28 -15.59 18.57
C LEU A 97 18.03 -15.06 19.99
N GLY A 98 17.05 -14.17 20.18
CA GLY A 98 16.72 -13.59 21.48
C GLY A 98 16.23 -14.63 22.48
N MET A 99 15.32 -15.53 22.06
CA MET A 99 14.85 -16.65 22.88
C MET A 99 16.00 -17.62 23.21
N GLY A 100 16.87 -17.92 22.24
CA GLY A 100 18.05 -18.75 22.46
C GLY A 100 19.00 -18.14 23.49
N ALA A 101 19.31 -16.84 23.37
CA ALA A 101 20.15 -16.12 24.30
C ALA A 101 19.56 -16.11 25.72
N LEU A 102 18.27 -15.81 25.87
CA LEU A 102 17.58 -15.87 27.16
C LEU A 102 17.60 -17.27 27.77
N GLY A 103 17.43 -18.31 26.96
CA GLY A 103 17.54 -19.70 27.39
C GLY A 103 18.93 -20.02 27.94
N ILE A 104 19.99 -19.64 27.22
CA ILE A 104 21.38 -19.84 27.66
C ILE A 104 21.66 -19.04 28.95
N CYS A 105 21.21 -17.78 29.03
CA CYS A 105 21.34 -16.95 30.22
C CYS A 105 20.66 -17.62 31.43
N GLY A 106 19.45 -18.16 31.27
CA GLY A 106 18.74 -18.88 32.32
C GLY A 106 19.49 -20.13 32.79
N VAL A 107 20.01 -20.94 31.86
CA VAL A 107 20.80 -22.13 32.18
C VAL A 107 22.09 -21.77 32.92
N MET A 108 22.83 -20.76 32.44
CA MET A 108 24.03 -20.29 33.12
C MET A 108 23.73 -19.76 34.52
N PHE A 109 22.59 -19.09 34.69
CA PHE A 109 22.17 -18.56 35.98
C PHE A 109 21.81 -19.68 36.97
N ILE A 110 21.19 -20.77 36.51
CA ILE A 110 20.91 -21.94 37.36
C ILE A 110 22.22 -22.62 37.77
N ILE A 111 23.13 -22.85 36.81
CA ILE A 111 24.41 -23.52 37.07
C ILE A 111 25.29 -22.70 38.03
N GLY A 112 25.41 -21.40 37.81
CA GLY A 112 26.23 -20.55 38.67
C GLY A 112 25.66 -20.42 40.10
N TYR A 113 24.33 -20.48 40.25
CA TYR A 113 23.68 -20.46 41.57
C TYR A 113 24.00 -21.74 42.32
N LEU A 114 23.93 -22.90 41.65
CA LEU A 114 24.33 -24.20 42.22
C LEU A 114 25.83 -24.26 42.57
N GLN A 115 26.68 -23.52 41.85
CA GLN A 115 28.11 -23.39 42.16
C GLN A 115 28.40 -22.41 43.32
N GLY A 116 27.40 -21.71 43.86
CA GLY A 116 27.58 -20.73 44.92
C GLY A 116 28.23 -19.42 44.46
N ARG A 117 28.15 -19.07 43.17
CA ARG A 117 28.69 -17.81 42.66
C ARG A 117 27.86 -16.60 43.12
N PRO A 118 28.46 -15.41 43.27
CA PRO A 118 27.72 -14.20 43.61
C PRO A 118 26.66 -13.87 42.56
N VAL A 119 25.42 -13.70 43.00
CA VAL A 119 24.26 -13.43 42.11
C VAL A 119 24.49 -12.20 41.23
N LEU A 120 25.16 -11.17 41.75
CA LEU A 120 25.45 -9.93 41.04
C LEU A 120 26.40 -10.15 39.86
N GLU A 121 27.46 -10.94 40.03
CA GLU A 121 28.40 -11.29 38.95
C GLU A 121 27.73 -12.11 37.85
N MET A 122 26.84 -13.02 38.25
CA MET A 122 26.06 -13.84 37.32
C MET A 122 25.07 -13.01 36.51
N PHE A 123 24.42 -12.05 37.16
CA PHE A 123 23.51 -11.12 36.51
C PHE A 123 24.24 -10.24 35.49
N MET A 124 25.40 -9.69 35.85
CA MET A 124 26.24 -8.90 34.93
C MET A 124 26.70 -9.74 33.72
N SER A 125 27.07 -11.01 33.95
CA SER A 125 27.45 -11.93 32.88
C SER A 125 26.30 -12.24 31.94
N ALA A 126 25.08 -12.44 32.47
CA ALA A 126 23.89 -12.70 31.68
C ALA A 126 23.50 -11.50 30.79
N ILE A 127 23.60 -10.27 31.32
CA ILE A 127 23.37 -9.06 30.51
C ILE A 127 24.43 -8.95 29.41
N SER A 128 25.70 -9.17 29.73
CA SER A 128 26.80 -9.12 28.75
C SER A 128 26.57 -10.11 27.59
N LEU A 129 26.17 -11.35 27.92
CA LEU A 129 25.84 -12.35 26.91
C LEU A 129 24.59 -11.98 26.10
N ALA A 130 23.54 -11.49 26.76
CA ALA A 130 22.30 -11.10 26.09
C ALA A 130 22.55 -9.98 25.07
N VAL A 131 23.32 -8.95 25.41
CA VAL A 131 23.70 -7.86 24.50
C VAL A 131 24.55 -8.39 23.35
N ALA A 132 25.54 -9.25 23.63
CA ALA A 132 26.39 -9.85 22.61
C ALA A 132 25.62 -10.69 21.56
N ALA A 133 24.44 -11.19 21.91
CA ALA A 133 23.59 -11.99 21.03
C ALA A 133 22.66 -11.14 20.13
N ILE A 134 22.56 -9.82 20.36
CA ILE A 134 21.70 -8.94 19.55
C ILE A 134 22.33 -8.76 18.15
N PRO A 135 21.61 -9.06 17.07
CA PRO A 135 22.14 -8.92 15.71
C PRO A 135 22.08 -7.46 15.23
N GLU A 136 22.83 -6.57 15.87
CA GLU A 136 22.80 -5.12 15.61
C GLU A 136 23.22 -4.76 14.16
N GLY A 137 24.07 -5.57 13.53
CA GLY A 137 24.51 -5.35 12.15
C GLY A 137 23.48 -5.72 11.09
N LEU A 138 22.47 -6.51 11.42
CA LEU A 138 21.56 -7.08 10.44
C LEU A 138 20.65 -6.02 9.77
N PRO A 139 20.01 -5.08 10.50
CA PRO A 139 19.24 -4.00 9.87
C PRO A 139 20.08 -3.10 8.96
N ALA A 140 21.34 -2.86 9.35
CA ALA A 140 22.26 -2.02 8.59
C ALA A 140 22.63 -2.67 7.25
N ILE A 141 23.00 -3.95 7.27
CA ILE A 141 23.35 -4.72 6.06
C ILE A 141 22.16 -4.79 5.11
N VAL A 142 20.96 -5.07 5.62
CA VAL A 142 19.73 -5.15 4.81
C VAL A 142 19.47 -3.82 4.10
N THR A 143 19.59 -2.69 4.81
CA THR A 143 19.40 -1.36 4.24
C THR A 143 20.41 -1.07 3.13
N ILE A 144 21.68 -1.42 3.32
CA ILE A 144 22.74 -1.25 2.32
C ILE A 144 22.43 -2.08 1.06
N VAL A 145 22.07 -3.35 1.24
CA VAL A 145 21.76 -4.26 0.11
C VAL A 145 20.54 -3.77 -0.66
N LEU A 146 19.46 -3.39 0.01
CA LEU A 146 18.27 -2.82 -0.63
C LEU A 146 18.59 -1.52 -1.36
N SER A 147 19.45 -0.66 -0.80
CA SER A 147 19.87 0.60 -1.42
C SER A 147 20.65 0.36 -2.72
N ILE A 148 21.53 -0.65 -2.76
CA ILE A 148 22.21 -1.06 -3.99
C ILE A 148 21.19 -1.56 -5.02
N GLY A 149 20.16 -2.30 -4.58
CA GLY A 149 19.05 -2.72 -5.44
C GLY A 149 18.28 -1.54 -6.04
N VAL A 150 17.98 -0.51 -5.24
CA VAL A 150 17.34 0.73 -5.70
C VAL A 150 18.20 1.46 -6.73
N GLN A 151 19.52 1.58 -6.51
CA GLN A 151 20.42 2.21 -7.48
C GLN A 151 20.41 1.49 -8.83
N ARG A 152 20.37 0.15 -8.81
CA ARG A 152 20.26 -0.66 -10.05
C ARG A 152 18.92 -0.42 -10.75
N MET A 153 17.81 -0.34 -10.01
CA MET A 153 16.48 -0.04 -10.58
C MET A 153 16.43 1.35 -11.23
N ILE A 154 17.02 2.36 -10.58
CA ILE A 154 17.10 3.73 -11.11
C ILE A 154 17.88 3.76 -12.43
N SER A 155 18.97 2.99 -12.57
CA SER A 155 19.72 2.88 -13.83
C SER A 155 18.88 2.32 -15.00
N LYS A 156 17.71 1.74 -14.71
CA LYS A 156 16.74 1.22 -15.67
C LYS A 156 15.46 2.08 -15.75
N ASN A 157 15.52 3.34 -15.30
CA ASN A 157 14.39 4.28 -15.26
C ASN A 157 13.23 3.85 -14.34
N ALA A 158 13.47 2.96 -13.36
CA ALA A 158 12.49 2.57 -12.36
C ALA A 158 12.76 3.27 -11.02
N ILE A 159 11.89 4.20 -10.64
CA ILE A 159 12.02 4.98 -9.40
C ILE A 159 11.37 4.22 -8.24
N VAL A 160 12.15 3.92 -7.21
CA VAL A 160 11.67 3.25 -5.99
C VAL A 160 11.54 4.27 -4.86
N ARG A 161 10.31 4.46 -4.34
CA ARG A 161 10.03 5.41 -3.25
C ARG A 161 10.23 4.84 -1.84
N LYS A 162 10.05 3.52 -1.67
CA LYS A 162 10.22 2.80 -0.40
C LYS A 162 11.20 1.64 -0.62
N LEU A 163 12.29 1.57 0.15
CA LEU A 163 13.32 0.51 0.01
C LEU A 163 12.74 -0.93 0.00
N PRO A 164 11.76 -1.29 0.87
CA PRO A 164 11.23 -2.65 0.89
C PRO A 164 10.53 -3.07 -0.41
N ALA A 165 10.11 -2.12 -1.25
CA ALA A 165 9.45 -2.44 -2.53
C ALA A 165 10.36 -3.19 -3.51
N VAL A 166 11.69 -3.06 -3.39
CA VAL A 166 12.64 -3.82 -4.22
C VAL A 166 12.50 -5.32 -3.98
N GLU A 167 12.32 -5.70 -2.72
CA GLU A 167 12.18 -7.08 -2.31
C GLU A 167 10.79 -7.63 -2.67
N THR A 168 9.74 -6.85 -2.43
CA THR A 168 8.38 -7.21 -2.84
C THR A 168 8.30 -7.49 -4.34
N LEU A 169 8.94 -6.67 -5.18
CA LEU A 169 8.97 -6.89 -6.62
C LEU A 169 9.70 -8.20 -6.98
N GLY A 170 10.81 -8.51 -6.31
CA GLY A 170 11.57 -9.74 -6.54
C GLY A 170 10.86 -11.02 -6.08
N THR A 171 9.90 -10.90 -5.16
CA THR A 171 9.14 -12.03 -4.58
C THR A 171 7.70 -12.11 -5.10
N SER A 172 7.28 -11.17 -5.94
CA SER A 172 5.93 -11.12 -6.50
C SER A 172 5.67 -12.29 -7.45
N SER A 173 4.61 -13.07 -7.17
CA SER A 173 4.17 -14.20 -8.01
C SER A 173 2.98 -13.87 -8.92
N VAL A 174 2.23 -12.81 -8.58
CA VAL A 174 1.05 -12.36 -9.32
C VAL A 174 1.22 -10.87 -9.63
N ILE A 175 1.01 -10.50 -10.89
CA ILE A 175 1.02 -9.11 -11.34
C ILE A 175 -0.40 -8.73 -11.75
N CYS A 176 -1.03 -7.87 -10.94
CA CYS A 176 -2.28 -7.22 -11.32
C CYS A 176 -1.94 -5.92 -12.05
N SER A 177 -2.30 -5.83 -13.33
CA SER A 177 -2.03 -4.65 -14.15
C SER A 177 -3.34 -3.99 -14.57
N ASP A 178 -3.36 -2.66 -14.51
CA ASP A 178 -4.40 -1.89 -15.17
C ASP A 178 -4.22 -1.93 -16.70
N LYS A 179 -5.29 -1.70 -17.45
CA LYS A 179 -5.30 -1.71 -18.92
C LYS A 179 -4.93 -0.34 -19.47
N THR A 180 -5.70 0.69 -19.10
CA THR A 180 -5.63 2.01 -19.73
C THR A 180 -4.41 2.77 -19.21
N GLY A 181 -3.53 3.22 -20.11
CA GLY A 181 -2.31 3.95 -19.73
C GLY A 181 -1.19 3.12 -19.08
N THR A 182 -1.44 1.84 -18.77
CA THR A 182 -0.42 0.91 -18.27
C THR A 182 -0.04 -0.12 -19.34
N LEU A 183 -0.97 -0.96 -19.79
CA LEU A 183 -0.73 -1.90 -20.90
C LEU A 183 -0.92 -1.23 -22.27
N THR A 184 -1.83 -0.26 -22.34
CA THR A 184 -2.13 0.51 -23.54
C THR A 184 -1.47 1.89 -23.47
N GLN A 185 -1.23 2.50 -24.63
CA GLN A 185 -0.66 3.85 -24.71
C GLN A 185 -1.66 4.97 -24.36
N ASN A 186 -2.89 4.62 -23.96
CA ASN A 186 -4.02 5.53 -23.83
C ASN A 186 -4.22 6.44 -25.05
N LYS A 187 -4.09 5.87 -26.26
CA LYS A 187 -4.26 6.56 -27.54
C LYS A 187 -5.06 5.71 -28.50
N MET A 188 -6.17 6.26 -29.00
CA MET A 188 -6.95 5.64 -30.06
C MET A 188 -6.14 5.63 -31.36
N THR A 189 -5.94 4.45 -31.93
CA THR A 189 -5.18 4.25 -33.17
C THR A 189 -6.04 3.44 -34.13
N VAL A 190 -6.09 3.85 -35.40
CA VAL A 190 -6.76 3.07 -36.45
C VAL A 190 -5.88 1.85 -36.75
N THR A 191 -6.49 0.67 -36.73
CA THR A 191 -5.82 -0.62 -37.05
C THR A 191 -6.33 -1.16 -38.38
#